data_AF-A0A656GJW6-F1
#
_entry.id   AF-A0A656GJW6-F1
#
_cell.length_a   1.000
_cell.length_b   1.000
_cell.length_c   1.000
_cell.angle_alpha   90.00
_cell.angle_beta   90.00
_cell.angle_gamma   90.00
#
_symmetry.space_group_name_H-M   'P 1'
#
loop_
_entity.id
_entity.type
_entity.pdbx_description
1 polymer ?
#
loop_
_entity_poly.entity_id
_entity_poly.type
_entity_poly.pdbx_seq_one_letter_code
_entity_poly.pdbx_strand_id
1 'polypeptide(L)'
;MRLKYAFIKQRAGDYSIRRLCLTLKVHPSGYYAWLSEPQSARAKDDQRLLGLIKHSWLESGGVYGYRKIHDDLREVGEDCGRHRVARLMRLEGLRSQTGYRRRPGKYGGKPAVASPNLLKREFDVVEPNKVWVTDITYIRTYEGWL
;
A
#
# COMPACT_ATOMS: atom_id res chain seq x y z
N MET A 1 19.01 -23.21 -3.33
CA MET A 1 20.28 -23.62 -2.67
C MET A 1 20.22 -23.58 -1.14
N ARG A 2 19.67 -22.53 -0.48
CA ARG A 2 19.65 -22.41 0.99
C ARG A 2 19.07 -23.60 1.76
N LEU A 3 17.98 -24.19 1.27
CA LEU A 3 17.36 -25.37 1.91
C LEU A 3 18.32 -26.57 2.02
N LYS A 4 19.20 -26.77 1.02
CA LYS A 4 20.21 -27.84 1.04
C LYS A 4 21.26 -27.60 2.12
N TYR A 5 21.77 -26.38 2.24
CA TYR A 5 22.77 -26.04 3.26
C TYR A 5 22.17 -26.03 4.68
N ALA A 6 20.93 -25.55 4.84
CA ALA A 6 20.20 -25.63 6.10
C ALA A 6 19.99 -27.09 6.55
N PHE A 7 19.62 -27.97 5.62
CA PHE A 7 19.52 -29.41 5.89
C PHE A 7 20.87 -30.03 6.28
N ILE A 8 21.95 -29.69 5.56
CA ILE A 8 23.30 -30.16 5.91
C ILE A 8 23.67 -29.75 7.34
N LYS A 9 23.41 -28.49 7.71
CA LYS A 9 23.68 -27.98 9.07
C LYS A 9 22.88 -28.74 10.13
N GLN A 10 21.61 -29.03 9.86
CA GLN A 10 20.74 -29.75 10.79
C GLN A 10 21.20 -31.21 11.03
N ARG A 11 21.81 -31.84 10.02
CA ARG A 11 22.27 -33.23 10.04
C ARG A 11 23.77 -33.41 10.25
N ALA A 12 24.50 -32.34 10.50
CA ALA A 12 25.97 -32.36 10.62
C ALA A 12 26.47 -33.13 11.87
N GLY A 13 25.62 -33.34 12.87
CA GLY A 13 25.92 -34.17 14.04
C GLY A 13 25.77 -35.68 13.79
N ASP A 14 24.91 -36.06 12.83
CA ASP A 14 24.59 -37.46 12.53
C ASP A 14 25.46 -38.01 11.38
N TYR A 15 25.86 -37.16 10.44
CA TYR A 15 26.53 -37.55 9.20
C TYR A 15 27.68 -36.59 8.84
N SER A 16 28.69 -37.12 8.13
CA SER A 16 29.79 -36.28 7.66
C SER A 16 29.34 -35.26 6.62
N ILE A 17 29.78 -34.01 6.79
CA ILE A 17 29.43 -32.89 5.92
C ILE A 17 29.79 -33.19 4.46
N ARG A 18 30.95 -33.80 4.20
CA ARG A 18 31.36 -34.18 2.83
C ARG A 18 30.38 -35.15 2.18
N ARG A 19 29.86 -36.13 2.94
CA ARG A 19 28.90 -37.11 2.43
C ARG A 19 27.56 -36.43 2.11
N LEU A 20 27.07 -35.58 3.01
CA LEU A 20 25.84 -34.81 2.77
C LEU A 20 25.96 -33.86 1.57
N CYS A 21 27.10 -33.18 1.41
CA CYS A 21 27.39 -32.33 0.26
C CYS A 21 27.37 -33.12 -1.06
N LEU A 22 28.00 -34.30 -1.06
CA LEU A 22 28.01 -35.20 -2.21
C LEU A 22 26.60 -35.67 -2.58
N THR A 23 25.83 -36.16 -1.59
CA THR A 23 24.45 -36.65 -1.79
C THR A 23 23.53 -35.56 -2.34
N LEU A 24 23.67 -34.32 -1.85
CA LEU A 24 22.84 -33.20 -2.27
C LEU A 24 23.36 -32.46 -3.52
N LYS A 25 24.47 -32.95 -4.11
CA LYS A 25 25.16 -32.36 -5.26
C LYS A 25 25.49 -30.88 -5.05
N VAL A 26 26.13 -30.57 -3.92
CA VAL A 26 26.63 -29.22 -3.60
C VAL A 26 28.11 -29.25 -3.23
N HIS A 27 28.83 -28.17 -3.53
CA HIS A 27 30.25 -28.10 -3.24
C HIS A 27 30.50 -27.76 -1.75
N PRO A 28 31.45 -28.43 -1.05
CA PRO A 28 31.74 -28.16 0.36
C PRO A 28 32.13 -26.71 0.66
N SER A 29 32.89 -26.06 -0.23
CA SER A 29 33.25 -24.64 -0.03
C SER A 29 32.03 -23.72 -0.02
N GLY A 30 31.00 -24.02 -0.81
CA GLY A 30 29.74 -23.28 -0.81
C GLY A 30 28.95 -23.45 0.49
N TYR A 31 29.03 -24.63 1.11
CA TYR A 31 28.46 -24.87 2.44
C TYR A 31 29.18 -24.05 3.51
N TYR A 32 30.51 -24.08 3.55
CA TYR A 32 31.27 -23.32 4.56
C TYR A 32 31.14 -21.81 4.38
N ALA A 33 31.12 -21.31 3.13
CA ALA A 33 30.83 -19.91 2.85
C ALA A 33 29.42 -19.50 3.29
N TRP A 34 28.42 -20.37 3.13
CA TRP A 34 27.08 -20.14 3.66
C TRP A 34 27.03 -20.26 5.19
N LEU A 35 27.87 -21.11 5.80
CA LEU A 35 27.94 -21.27 7.25
C LEU A 35 28.51 -20.02 7.92
N SER A 36 29.53 -19.40 7.32
CA SER A 36 30.08 -18.12 7.80
C SER A 36 29.13 -16.96 7.56
N GLU A 37 28.48 -16.91 6.39
CA GLU A 37 27.54 -15.84 6.06
C GLU A 37 26.25 -16.37 5.38
N PRO A 38 25.25 -16.78 6.17
CA PRO A 38 24.04 -17.41 5.63
C PRO A 38 23.14 -16.41 4.88
N GLN A 39 23.31 -15.12 5.18
CA GLN A 39 22.61 -14.03 4.50
C GLN A 39 23.38 -13.56 3.26
N SER A 40 22.82 -13.76 2.07
CA SER A 40 23.39 -13.22 0.83
C SER A 40 23.34 -11.71 0.83
N ALA A 41 24.25 -11.06 0.09
CA ALA A 41 24.25 -9.61 -0.12
C ALA A 41 22.87 -9.08 -0.54
N ARG A 42 22.17 -9.81 -1.43
CA ARG A 42 20.80 -9.48 -1.85
C ARG A 42 19.79 -9.51 -0.70
N ALA A 43 19.91 -10.45 0.23
CA ALA A 43 19.02 -10.53 1.38
C ALA A 43 19.26 -9.38 2.37
N LYS A 44 20.53 -9.00 2.56
CA LYS A 44 20.91 -7.82 3.35
C LYS A 44 20.36 -6.54 2.73
N ASP A 45 20.51 -6.38 1.41
CA ASP A 45 19.97 -5.21 0.70
C ASP A 45 18.43 -5.19 0.68
N ASP A 46 17.78 -6.35 0.55
CA ASP A 46 16.32 -6.47 0.71
C ASP A 46 15.87 -6.02 2.11
N GLN A 47 16.62 -6.34 3.17
CA GLN A 47 16.32 -5.87 4.54
C GLN A 47 16.52 -4.37 4.70
N ARG A 48 17.60 -3.81 4.15
CA ARG A 48 17.85 -2.36 4.12
C ARG A 48 16.71 -1.62 3.43
N LEU A 49 16.36 -2.06 2.21
CA LEU A 49 15.27 -1.47 1.42
C LEU A 49 13.92 -1.60 2.13
N LEU A 50 13.68 -2.73 2.82
CA LEU A 50 12.46 -2.93 3.57
C LEU A 50 12.30 -1.93 4.72
N GLY A 51 13.39 -1.50 5.36
CA GLY A 51 13.36 -0.44 6.36
C GLY A 51 12.77 0.86 5.80
N LEU A 52 13.23 1.27 4.61
CA LEU A 52 12.75 2.47 3.92
C LEU A 52 11.28 2.32 3.48
N ILE A 53 10.89 1.15 2.97
CA ILE A 53 9.49 0.83 2.64
C ILE A 53 8.58 0.98 3.86
N LYS A 54 8.99 0.46 5.03
CA LYS A 54 8.20 0.56 6.26
C LYS A 54 8.09 2.01 6.73
N HIS A 55 9.18 2.77 6.62
CA HIS A 55 9.19 4.19 6.98
C HIS A 55 8.19 5.00 6.13
N SER A 56 8.30 4.97 4.81
CA SER A 56 7.36 5.66 3.89
C SER A 56 5.91 5.18 4.09
N TRP A 57 5.69 3.88 4.32
CA TRP A 57 4.36 3.36 4.61
C TRP A 57 3.77 3.92 5.91
N LEU A 58 4.57 4.01 6.98
CA LEU A 58 4.15 4.58 8.27
C LEU A 58 3.91 6.09 8.18
N GLU A 59 4.77 6.83 7.49
CA GLU A 59 4.61 8.27 7.25
C GLU A 59 3.32 8.58 6.49
N SER A 60 2.94 7.71 5.55
CA SER A 60 1.65 7.82 4.85
C SER A 60 0.41 7.49 5.70
N GLY A 61 0.59 7.12 6.97
CA GLY A 61 -0.49 6.61 7.83
C GLY A 61 -1.05 5.26 7.35
N GLY A 62 -0.24 4.48 6.65
CA GLY A 62 -0.62 3.20 6.06
C GLY A 62 -1.48 3.31 4.78
N VAL A 63 -1.75 4.51 4.29
CA VAL A 63 -2.58 4.73 3.09
C VAL A 63 -1.84 4.27 1.83
N TYR A 64 -0.53 4.44 1.76
CA TYR A 64 0.20 4.20 0.52
C TYR A 64 0.33 2.70 0.20
N GLY A 65 0.15 2.39 -1.09
CA GLY A 65 0.49 1.09 -1.64
C GLY A 65 1.85 1.12 -2.33
N TYR A 66 2.30 -0.04 -2.83
CA TYR A 66 3.65 -0.21 -3.39
C TYR A 66 4.03 0.75 -4.52
N ARG A 67 3.05 1.32 -5.26
CA ARG A 67 3.31 2.30 -6.32
C ARG A 67 3.75 3.64 -5.73
N LYS A 68 2.99 4.17 -4.79
CA LYS A 68 3.30 5.44 -4.11
C LYS A 68 4.58 5.33 -3.30
N ILE A 69 4.75 4.23 -2.57
CA ILE A 69 5.99 3.98 -1.82
C ILE A 69 7.20 3.91 -2.76
N HIS A 70 7.05 3.30 -3.94
CA HIS A 70 8.15 3.30 -4.91
C HIS A 70 8.47 4.71 -5.42
N ASP A 71 7.48 5.58 -5.56
CA ASP A 71 7.70 6.97 -5.96
C ASP A 71 8.40 7.75 -4.83
N ASP A 72 7.98 7.57 -3.57
CA ASP A 72 8.66 8.13 -2.39
C ASP A 72 10.12 7.67 -2.31
N LEU A 73 10.37 6.37 -2.52
CA LEU A 73 11.73 5.81 -2.51
C LEU A 73 12.61 6.45 -3.60
N ARG A 74 12.04 6.70 -4.78
CA ARG A 74 12.75 7.37 -5.87
C ARG A 74 13.07 8.83 -5.52
N GLU A 75 12.17 9.53 -4.83
CA GLU A 75 12.40 10.91 -4.38
C GLU A 75 13.55 11.01 -3.37
N VAL A 76 13.71 9.99 -2.52
CA VAL A 76 14.83 9.86 -1.58
C VAL A 76 16.13 9.34 -2.25
N GLY A 77 16.09 9.06 -3.56
CA GLY A 77 17.25 8.64 -4.35
C GLY A 77 17.53 7.13 -4.36
N GLU A 78 16.58 6.30 -3.94
CA GLU A 78 16.73 4.85 -4.00
C GLU A 78 16.43 4.29 -5.39
N ASP A 79 17.43 3.65 -6.01
CA ASP A 79 17.23 2.93 -7.26
C ASP A 79 16.70 1.50 -6.98
N CYS A 80 15.37 1.35 -7.03
CA CYS A 80 14.75 0.04 -6.92
C CYS A 80 13.55 -0.11 -7.86
N GLY A 81 13.39 -1.30 -8.42
CA GLY A 81 12.24 -1.58 -9.28
C GLY A 81 10.94 -1.72 -8.49
N ARG A 82 9.84 -1.14 -8.99
CA ARG A 82 8.49 -1.23 -8.40
C ARG A 82 8.03 -2.64 -8.01
N HIS A 83 8.43 -3.67 -8.77
CA HIS A 83 8.07 -5.07 -8.48
C HIS A 83 8.86 -5.65 -7.30
N ARG A 84 10.06 -5.14 -7.04
CA ARG A 84 10.84 -5.47 -5.85
C ARG A 84 10.15 -4.94 -4.59
N VAL A 85 9.70 -3.69 -4.63
CA VAL A 85 8.90 -3.06 -3.56
C VAL A 85 7.63 -3.86 -3.32
N ALA A 86 6.87 -4.18 -4.38
CA ALA A 86 5.64 -4.98 -4.26
C ALA A 86 5.88 -6.36 -3.62
N ARG A 87 6.96 -7.05 -4.00
CA ARG A 87 7.33 -8.35 -3.41
C ARG A 87 7.67 -8.20 -1.92
N LEU A 88 8.48 -7.22 -1.54
CA LEU A 88 8.89 -7.02 -0.15
C LEU A 88 7.72 -6.64 0.74
N MET A 89 6.85 -5.74 0.29
CA MET A 89 5.62 -5.41 1.00
C MET A 89 4.73 -6.64 1.21
N ARG A 90 4.57 -7.48 0.17
CA ARG A 90 3.77 -8.71 0.29
C ARG A 90 4.34 -9.68 1.30
N LEU A 91 5.66 -9.87 1.32
CA LEU A 91 6.33 -10.76 2.28
C LEU A 91 6.12 -10.30 3.73
N GLU A 92 6.05 -9.00 3.96
CA GLU A 92 5.82 -8.40 5.28
C GLU A 92 4.33 -8.15 5.60
N GLY A 93 3.41 -8.52 4.70
CA GLY A 93 1.97 -8.26 4.89
C GLY A 93 1.57 -6.79 4.84
N LEU A 94 2.44 -5.90 4.35
CA LEU A 94 2.14 -4.48 4.18
C LEU A 94 1.20 -4.27 2.99
N ARG A 95 0.10 -3.58 3.23
CA ARG A 95 -0.91 -3.26 2.21
C ARG A 95 -1.42 -1.84 2.41
N SER A 96 -1.89 -1.23 1.32
CA SER A 96 -2.60 0.04 1.40
C SER A 96 -3.84 -0.14 2.28
N GLN A 97 -3.95 0.70 3.30
CA GLN A 97 -5.07 0.78 4.22
C GLN A 97 -5.91 2.01 3.89
N THR A 98 -6.30 2.16 2.62
CA THR A 98 -7.23 3.23 2.24
C THR A 98 -8.58 2.94 2.90
N GLY A 99 -8.91 3.70 3.94
CA GLY A 99 -10.23 3.67 4.56
C GLY A 99 -11.26 4.20 3.56
N TYR A 100 -12.11 3.32 3.02
CA TYR A 100 -13.23 3.70 2.15
C TYR A 100 -14.33 4.52 2.85
N ARG A 101 -14.20 4.80 4.15
CA ARG A 101 -15.08 5.74 4.82
C ARG A 101 -14.63 7.16 4.52
N ARG A 102 -15.19 7.73 3.44
CA ARG A 102 -15.47 9.17 3.41
C ARG A 102 -16.10 9.50 4.76
N ARG A 103 -15.41 10.30 5.59
CA ARG A 103 -16.09 10.90 6.75
C ARG A 103 -17.32 11.57 6.19
N PRO A 104 -18.54 11.31 6.71
CA PRO A 104 -19.70 12.08 6.31
C PRO A 104 -19.30 13.54 6.49
N GLY A 105 -19.27 14.31 5.40
CA GLY A 105 -19.12 15.75 5.53
C GLY A 105 -20.23 16.25 6.46
N LYS A 106 -19.99 17.32 7.21
CA LYS A 106 -21.06 18.00 7.95
C LYS A 106 -21.98 18.71 6.96
N TYR A 107 -22.65 17.96 6.09
CA TYR A 107 -23.76 18.43 5.26
C TYR A 107 -25.03 18.17 6.06
N GLY A 108 -25.31 19.05 7.02
CA GLY A 108 -26.37 18.81 7.98
C GLY A 108 -26.56 20.01 8.90
N GLY A 109 -26.93 21.13 8.31
CA GLY A 109 -27.53 22.25 9.04
C GLY A 109 -29.01 22.30 8.73
N LYS A 110 -29.81 22.92 9.60
CA LYS A 110 -31.15 23.38 9.20
C LYS A 110 -30.94 24.31 8.01
N PRO A 111 -31.60 24.07 6.85
CA PRO A 111 -31.52 25.01 5.74
C PRO A 111 -31.95 26.38 6.26
N ALA A 112 -31.25 27.44 5.85
CA ALA A 112 -31.71 28.80 6.10
C ALA A 112 -33.06 28.95 5.39
N VAL A 113 -34.16 28.97 6.16
CA VAL A 113 -35.50 29.16 5.60
C VAL A 113 -35.63 30.65 5.28
N ALA A 114 -35.24 31.02 4.06
CA ALA A 114 -35.44 32.39 3.57
C ALA A 114 -36.92 32.70 3.32
N SER A 115 -37.73 31.68 2.99
CA SER A 115 -39.16 31.79 2.73
C SER A 115 -39.83 30.41 2.91
N PRO A 116 -41.10 30.33 3.37
CA PRO A 116 -41.83 29.07 3.44
C PRO A 116 -42.00 28.43 2.06
N ASN A 117 -41.76 27.11 1.96
CA ASN A 117 -42.08 26.34 0.75
C ASN A 117 -43.61 26.15 0.67
N LEU A 118 -44.27 27.01 -0.10
CA LEU A 118 -45.72 26.99 -0.29
C LEU A 118 -46.19 25.81 -1.13
N LEU A 119 -45.33 25.30 -2.03
CA LEU A 119 -45.70 24.28 -3.00
C LEU A 119 -45.69 22.86 -2.40
N LYS A 120 -44.90 22.62 -1.35
CA LYS A 120 -44.83 21.32 -0.64
C LYS A 120 -44.65 20.09 -1.55
N ARG A 121 -44.00 20.26 -2.71
CA ARG A 121 -43.82 19.24 -3.76
C ARG A 121 -45.09 18.82 -4.51
N GLU A 122 -46.14 19.64 -4.47
CA GLU A 122 -47.33 19.49 -5.33
C GLU A 122 -47.05 20.15 -6.68
N PHE A 123 -46.56 19.37 -7.65
CA PHE A 123 -46.21 19.86 -8.98
C PHE A 123 -47.31 19.68 -10.03
N ASP A 124 -48.44 19.07 -9.65
CA ASP A 124 -49.58 18.86 -10.53
C ASP A 124 -50.44 20.13 -10.57
N VAL A 125 -50.39 20.86 -11.68
CA VAL A 125 -51.07 22.15 -11.87
C VAL A 125 -51.92 22.13 -13.13
N VAL A 126 -53.13 22.70 -13.02
CA VAL A 126 -54.15 22.68 -14.08
C VAL A 126 -53.76 23.56 -15.28
N GLU A 127 -52.98 24.61 -15.05
CA GLU A 127 -52.60 25.60 -16.07
C GLU A 127 -51.10 25.92 -15.99
N PRO A 128 -50.42 26.14 -17.14
CA PRO A 128 -49.06 26.66 -17.17
C PRO A 128 -48.93 28.02 -16.44
N ASN A 129 -47.71 28.37 -16.02
CA ASN A 129 -47.36 29.66 -15.36
C ASN A 129 -48.01 29.94 -14.01
N LYS A 130 -48.66 28.97 -13.36
CA LYS A 130 -49.22 29.13 -11.99
C LYS A 130 -48.20 28.89 -10.89
N VAL A 131 -47.19 28.07 -11.15
CA VAL A 131 -46.17 27.67 -10.19
C VAL A 131 -44.80 27.76 -10.85
N TRP A 132 -43.85 28.35 -10.12
CA TRP A 132 -42.50 28.61 -10.59
C TRP A 132 -41.52 28.00 -9.59
N VAL A 133 -40.59 27.19 -10.07
CA VAL A 133 -39.55 26.55 -9.25
C VAL A 133 -38.21 26.99 -9.81
N THR A 134 -37.30 27.38 -8.92
CA THR A 134 -35.93 27.72 -9.27
C THR A 134 -34.98 26.88 -8.45
N ASP A 135 -33.90 26.43 -9.08
CA ASP A 135 -32.76 25.84 -8.40
C ASP A 135 -31.55 26.78 -8.49
N ILE A 136 -30.68 26.72 -7.49
CA ILE A 136 -29.38 27.38 -7.53
C ILE A 136 -28.35 26.28 -7.74
N THR A 137 -27.71 26.30 -8.90
CA THR A 137 -26.58 25.42 -9.21
C THR A 137 -25.28 26.16 -8.91
N TYR A 138 -24.52 25.67 -7.93
CA TYR A 138 -23.20 26.22 -7.63
C TYR A 138 -22.16 25.72 -8.64
N ILE A 139 -21.42 26.65 -9.25
CA ILE A 139 -20.38 26.36 -10.22
C ILE A 139 -19.02 26.54 -9.54
N ARG A 140 -18.18 25.50 -9.61
CA ARG A 140 -16.83 25.57 -9.05
C ARG A 140 -15.90 26.34 -10.01
N THR A 141 -15.30 27.41 -9.52
CA THR A 141 -14.27 28.20 -10.23
C THR A 141 -12.93 28.13 -9.49
N TYR A 142 -11.86 28.66 -10.08
CA TYR A 142 -10.56 28.76 -9.41
C TYR A 142 -10.58 29.73 -8.22
N GLU A 143 -11.47 30.71 -8.22
CA GLU A 143 -11.59 31.73 -7.18
C GLU A 143 -12.56 31.32 -6.05
N GLY A 144 -13.43 30.33 -6.28
CA GLY A 144 -14.41 29.93 -5.28
C GLY A 144 -15.57 29.10 -5.82
N TRP A 145 -16.68 29.12 -5.08
CA TRP A 145 -17.97 28.66 -5.56
C TRP A 145 -18.77 29.90 -5.98
N LEU A 146 -19.29 29.89 -7.21
CA LEU A 146 -20.27 30.85 -7.70
C LEU A 146 -21.67 30.25 -7.59
#